data_AF-A0A9P6KVI6-F1
#
_entry.id   AF-A0A9P6KVI6-F1
#
_cell.length_a   1.000
_cell.length_b   1.000
_cell.length_c   1.000
_cell.angle_alpha   90.00
_cell.angle_beta   90.00
_cell.angle_gamma   90.00
#
_symmetry.space_group_name_H-M   'P 1'
#
loop_
_entity.id
_entity.type
_entity.pdbx_description
1 polymer ?
#
loop_
_entity_poly.entity_id
_entity_poly.type
_entity_poly.pdbx_seq_one_letter_code
_entity_poly.pdbx_strand_id
1 'polypeptide(L)'
;MASQQDLQTLLRFLSQDAKIPLASAMGKIKDLQAAKLITPDNIAKSDIASLQKVLGDEKLARQVLNASKRVSKKRTNSDLSTASTSTIPPPVKRAKASFGAPMDPATFEASLELPYSSFPASELEEIVLITNRAPLVLAVAVTVLKYTMPKQPLSSRLSLAQAVCSANSQSKAKYLGIQNGASADDEGWGEGQPLITVLNRQIRVMKRWGYTWKEEPEVKEEDLAASQATLAGDDAQDALETVAPDEPALWGVDLEALKKSNGPVTVGLRQGSTSDLPIYRPESTRAYLLKSFGIKPSGDAKPGKMLTGKKAAEEKERNLGLLLASLDLLCQSWALTLNSEDLDKRAWGWYCSVRPEVKSGVAGWGGKGDVKLADILRLRRTE
;
A
#
# COMPACT_ATOMS: atom_id res chain seq x y z
N MET A 1 -43.25 -25.85 -19.70
CA MET A 1 -42.38 -25.39 -20.81
C MET A 1 -41.42 -24.36 -20.23
N ALA A 2 -40.11 -24.54 -20.36
CA ALA A 2 -39.13 -23.53 -19.92
C ALA A 2 -39.20 -22.33 -20.87
N SER A 3 -39.20 -21.10 -20.35
CA SER A 3 -39.20 -19.91 -21.20
C SER A 3 -37.82 -19.72 -21.87
N GLN A 4 -37.75 -19.01 -23.00
CA GLN A 4 -36.47 -18.66 -23.63
C GLN A 4 -35.54 -17.88 -22.67
N GLN A 5 -36.13 -17.11 -21.76
CA GLN A 5 -35.43 -16.36 -20.73
C GLN A 5 -34.81 -17.27 -19.65
N ASP A 6 -35.46 -18.39 -19.32
CA ASP A 6 -34.92 -19.39 -18.39
C ASP A 6 -33.70 -20.10 -18.98
N LEU A 7 -33.74 -20.40 -20.29
CA LEU A 7 -32.62 -21.01 -21.01
C LEU A 7 -31.40 -20.09 -21.05
N GLN A 8 -31.61 -18.80 -21.33
CA GLN A 8 -30.53 -17.82 -21.32
C GLN A 8 -29.94 -17.62 -19.92
N THR A 9 -30.80 -17.67 -18.89
CA THR A 9 -30.37 -17.57 -17.49
C THR A 9 -29.55 -18.78 -17.05
N LEU A 10 -29.96 -19.99 -17.45
CA LEU A 10 -29.23 -21.23 -17.18
C LEU A 10 -27.88 -21.27 -17.91
N LEU A 11 -27.84 -20.85 -19.18
CA LEU A 11 -26.59 -20.74 -19.95
C LEU A 11 -25.62 -19.75 -19.32
N ARG A 12 -26.14 -18.60 -18.86
CA ARG A 12 -25.35 -17.59 -18.14
C ARG A 12 -24.78 -18.14 -16.84
N PHE A 13 -25.59 -18.90 -16.09
CA PHE A 13 -25.14 -19.55 -14.86
C PHE A 13 -24.02 -20.57 -15.11
N LEU A 14 -24.19 -21.47 -16.10
CA LEU A 14 -23.19 -22.50 -16.41
C LEU A 14 -21.86 -21.89 -16.88
N SER A 15 -21.91 -20.84 -17.70
CA SER A 15 -20.71 -20.19 -18.24
C SER A 15 -20.03 -19.23 -17.27
N GLN A 16 -20.79 -18.37 -16.57
CA GLN A 16 -20.24 -17.31 -15.72
C GLN A 16 -20.01 -17.79 -14.28
N ASP A 17 -20.99 -18.46 -13.67
CA ASP A 17 -20.96 -18.80 -12.25
C ASP A 17 -20.31 -20.16 -11.98
N ALA A 18 -20.59 -21.14 -12.85
CA ALA A 18 -19.98 -22.46 -12.83
C ALA A 18 -18.73 -22.57 -13.70
N LYS A 19 -18.36 -21.54 -14.49
CA LYS A 19 -17.12 -21.47 -15.30
C LYS A 19 -16.91 -22.66 -16.25
N ILE A 20 -18.00 -23.14 -16.86
CA ILE A 20 -17.94 -24.20 -17.88
C ILE A 20 -17.77 -23.54 -19.26
N PRO A 21 -16.86 -24.03 -20.12
CA PRO A 21 -16.72 -23.53 -21.49
C PRO A 21 -18.05 -23.52 -22.23
N LEU A 22 -18.33 -22.43 -22.97
CA LEU A 22 -19.65 -22.18 -23.56
C LEU A 22 -20.14 -23.33 -24.47
N ALA A 23 -19.24 -23.92 -25.25
CA ALA A 23 -19.56 -25.06 -26.12
C ALA A 23 -20.03 -26.29 -25.32
N SER A 24 -19.40 -26.56 -24.17
CA SER A 24 -19.79 -27.65 -23.26
C SER A 24 -21.08 -27.33 -22.51
N ALA A 25 -21.26 -26.07 -22.09
CA ALA A 25 -22.48 -25.61 -21.43
C ALA A 25 -23.72 -25.76 -22.35
N MET A 26 -23.61 -25.40 -23.64
CA MET A 26 -24.68 -25.57 -24.64
C MET A 26 -25.09 -27.03 -24.83
N GLY A 27 -24.13 -27.97 -24.78
CA GLY A 27 -24.40 -29.40 -24.88
C GLY A 27 -25.18 -29.96 -23.69
N LYS A 28 -25.02 -29.38 -22.49
CA LYS A 28 -25.61 -29.90 -21.24
C LYS A 28 -26.96 -29.28 -20.85
N ILE A 29 -27.38 -28.21 -21.54
CA ILE A 29 -28.65 -27.52 -21.26
C ILE A 29 -29.86 -28.41 -21.53
N LYS A 30 -29.84 -29.18 -22.63
CA LYS A 30 -30.96 -30.06 -22.99
C LYS A 30 -31.16 -31.16 -21.94
N ASP A 31 -30.06 -31.70 -21.42
CA ASP A 31 -30.09 -32.76 -20.39
C ASP A 31 -30.61 -32.21 -19.05
N LEU A 32 -30.16 -31.01 -18.65
CA LEU A 32 -30.64 -30.32 -17.44
C LEU A 32 -32.12 -29.90 -17.56
N GLN A 33 -32.57 -29.52 -18.76
CA GLN A 33 -33.96 -29.22 -19.04
C GLN A 33 -34.84 -30.48 -18.96
N ALA A 34 -34.38 -31.60 -19.51
CA ALA A 34 -35.07 -32.90 -19.41
C ALA A 34 -35.21 -33.36 -17.94
N ALA A 35 -34.20 -33.07 -17.11
CA ALA A 35 -34.22 -33.34 -15.68
C ALA A 35 -35.01 -32.32 -14.83
N LYS A 36 -35.67 -31.32 -15.45
CA LYS A 36 -36.40 -30.21 -14.78
C LYS A 36 -35.51 -29.33 -13.87
N LEU A 37 -34.20 -29.32 -14.09
CA LEU A 37 -33.21 -28.54 -13.36
C LEU A 37 -32.93 -27.20 -14.06
N ILE A 38 -33.97 -26.37 -14.16
CA ILE A 38 -33.97 -25.17 -15.00
C ILE A 38 -33.42 -23.94 -14.25
N THR A 39 -33.56 -23.89 -12.92
CA THR A 39 -33.12 -22.77 -12.09
C THR A 39 -31.95 -23.17 -11.17
N PRO A 40 -31.03 -22.23 -10.85
CA PRO A 40 -29.96 -22.47 -9.88
C PRO A 40 -30.50 -22.95 -8.52
N ASP A 41 -31.69 -22.52 -8.11
CA ASP A 41 -32.31 -22.94 -6.85
C ASP A 41 -32.76 -24.41 -6.88
N ASN A 42 -33.24 -24.91 -8.03
CA ASN A 42 -33.57 -26.33 -8.19
C ASN A 42 -32.31 -27.19 -8.20
N ILE A 43 -31.23 -26.70 -8.84
CA ILE A 43 -29.92 -27.37 -8.87
C ILE A 43 -29.27 -27.37 -7.47
N ALA A 44 -29.50 -26.35 -6.65
CA ALA A 44 -28.96 -26.30 -5.29
C ALA A 44 -29.64 -27.31 -4.34
N LYS A 45 -30.89 -27.70 -4.64
CA LYS A 45 -31.71 -28.65 -3.86
C LYS A 45 -31.56 -30.10 -4.33
N SER A 46 -30.98 -30.34 -5.50
CA SER A 46 -30.74 -31.69 -6.02
C SER A 46 -29.52 -32.37 -5.36
N ASP A 47 -29.53 -33.69 -5.31
CA ASP A 47 -28.42 -34.51 -4.84
C ASP A 47 -27.30 -34.64 -5.90
N ILE A 48 -26.08 -34.94 -5.45
CA ILE A 48 -24.92 -35.01 -6.33
C ILE A 48 -24.96 -36.21 -7.28
N ALA A 49 -25.65 -37.30 -6.87
CA ALA A 49 -25.76 -38.52 -7.65
C ALA A 49 -26.73 -38.36 -8.83
N SER A 50 -27.83 -37.62 -8.67
CA SER A 50 -28.71 -37.26 -9.79
C SER A 50 -28.02 -36.31 -10.78
N LEU A 51 -27.29 -35.31 -10.29
CA LEU A 51 -26.52 -34.39 -11.15
C LEU A 51 -25.42 -35.12 -11.92
N GLN A 52 -24.75 -36.10 -11.31
CA GLN A 52 -23.75 -36.93 -11.98
C GLN A 52 -24.37 -37.78 -13.10
N LYS A 53 -25.57 -38.32 -12.91
CA LYS A 53 -26.30 -39.08 -13.95
C LYS A 53 -26.70 -38.19 -15.15
N VAL A 54 -27.01 -36.92 -14.91
CA VAL A 54 -27.41 -35.96 -15.95
C VAL A 54 -26.20 -35.38 -16.68
N LEU A 55 -25.12 -35.08 -15.95
CA LEU A 55 -23.95 -34.39 -16.50
C LEU A 55 -22.86 -35.34 -17.01
N GLY A 56 -22.83 -36.59 -16.52
CA GLY A 56 -21.90 -37.64 -16.92
C GLY A 56 -20.48 -37.51 -16.34
N ASP A 57 -20.18 -36.43 -15.61
CA ASP A 57 -18.89 -36.17 -14.99
C ASP A 57 -19.07 -35.73 -13.53
N GLU A 58 -18.41 -36.44 -12.61
CA GLU A 58 -18.45 -36.18 -11.18
C GLU A 58 -17.84 -34.82 -10.82
N LYS A 59 -16.76 -34.41 -11.49
CA LYS A 59 -16.08 -33.13 -11.22
C LYS A 59 -16.97 -31.96 -11.65
N LEU A 60 -17.59 -32.08 -12.82
CA LEU A 60 -18.51 -31.08 -13.36
C LEU A 60 -19.80 -31.00 -12.52
N ALA A 61 -20.35 -32.13 -12.07
CA ALA A 61 -21.50 -32.16 -11.16
C ALA A 61 -21.21 -31.46 -9.81
N ARG A 62 -20.03 -31.69 -9.22
CA ARG A 62 -19.58 -30.99 -8.00
C ARG A 62 -19.42 -29.49 -8.24
N GLN A 63 -18.85 -29.09 -9.37
CA GLN A 63 -18.65 -27.69 -9.74
C GLN A 63 -19.97 -26.95 -9.93
N VAL A 64 -20.94 -27.55 -10.61
CA VAL A 64 -22.29 -27.00 -10.84
C VAL A 64 -23.08 -26.89 -9.53
N LEU A 65 -23.03 -27.91 -8.67
CA LEU A 65 -23.72 -27.91 -7.37
C LEU A 65 -23.14 -26.86 -6.40
N ASN A 66 -21.83 -26.66 -6.41
CA ASN A 66 -21.20 -25.64 -5.57
C ASN A 66 -21.49 -24.22 -6.11
N ALA A 67 -21.53 -24.05 -7.43
CA ALA A 67 -21.91 -22.79 -8.06
C ALA A 67 -23.39 -22.45 -7.78
N SER A 68 -24.29 -23.42 -7.84
CA SER A 68 -25.72 -23.20 -7.60
C SER A 68 -25.97 -22.77 -6.15
N LYS A 69 -25.37 -23.46 -5.18
CA LYS A 69 -25.44 -23.08 -3.75
C LYS A 69 -24.91 -21.67 -3.49
N ARG A 70 -23.84 -21.24 -4.19
CA ARG A 70 -23.30 -19.87 -4.08
C ARG A 70 -24.25 -18.81 -4.61
N VAL A 71 -24.94 -19.09 -5.71
CA VAL A 71 -25.86 -18.14 -6.37
C VAL A 71 -27.20 -18.07 -5.62
N SER A 72 -27.73 -19.21 -5.17
CA SER A 72 -28.97 -19.29 -4.39
C SER A 72 -28.85 -18.58 -3.03
N LYS A 73 -27.68 -18.67 -2.37
CA LYS A 73 -27.41 -17.98 -1.09
C LYS A 73 -27.27 -16.45 -1.25
N LYS A 74 -27.12 -15.95 -2.49
CA LYS A 74 -26.93 -14.52 -2.78
C LYS A 74 -28.25 -13.75 -2.89
N ARG A 75 -29.41 -14.43 -2.98
CA ARG A 75 -30.73 -13.80 -3.11
C ARG A 75 -31.57 -13.76 -1.82
N THR A 76 -31.18 -14.46 -0.76
CA THR A 76 -31.92 -14.48 0.52
C THR A 76 -31.48 -13.40 1.52
N ASN A 77 -30.67 -12.42 1.11
CA ASN A 77 -30.00 -11.50 2.04
C ASN A 77 -30.47 -10.04 1.91
N SER A 78 -31.74 -9.82 1.57
CA SER A 78 -32.39 -8.51 1.60
C SER A 78 -33.57 -8.45 2.57
N ASP A 79 -33.46 -9.08 3.74
CA ASP A 79 -34.20 -8.63 4.92
C ASP A 79 -33.62 -9.16 6.25
N LEU A 80 -33.59 -8.27 7.25
CA LEU A 80 -33.32 -8.41 8.70
C LEU A 80 -32.14 -9.26 9.24
N SER A 81 -31.19 -8.52 9.83
CA SER A 81 -30.71 -8.56 11.23
C SER A 81 -30.45 -9.88 12.00
N THR A 82 -29.30 -9.87 12.69
CA THR A 82 -28.87 -10.55 13.94
C THR A 82 -28.28 -11.97 13.95
N ALA A 83 -27.02 -11.99 14.44
CA ALA A 83 -26.30 -13.00 15.24
C ALA A 83 -25.80 -14.33 14.62
N SER A 84 -24.49 -14.32 14.32
CA SER A 84 -23.44 -15.25 14.80
C SER A 84 -23.57 -16.78 14.60
N THR A 85 -22.68 -17.37 13.79
CA THR A 85 -21.46 -18.11 14.24
C THR A 85 -20.85 -18.95 13.11
N SER A 86 -19.51 -18.96 13.06
CA SER A 86 -18.58 -19.88 12.37
C SER A 86 -18.25 -19.69 10.87
N THR A 87 -17.04 -19.14 10.69
CA THR A 87 -15.96 -19.61 9.79
C THR A 87 -16.21 -19.59 8.28
N ILE A 88 -15.92 -18.44 7.66
CA ILE A 88 -14.95 -18.20 6.56
C ILE A 88 -15.10 -16.70 6.21
N PRO A 89 -14.04 -15.87 6.23
CA PRO A 89 -14.17 -14.45 5.90
C PRO A 89 -14.50 -14.28 4.41
N PRO A 90 -15.55 -13.51 4.05
CA PRO A 90 -15.79 -13.15 2.65
C PRO A 90 -14.66 -12.22 2.16
N PRO A 91 -14.36 -12.22 0.84
CA PRO A 91 -13.37 -11.31 0.30
C PRO A 91 -13.84 -9.89 0.61
N VAL A 92 -13.04 -9.17 1.41
CA VAL A 92 -13.27 -7.76 1.71
C VAL A 92 -13.46 -7.08 0.37
N LYS A 93 -14.69 -6.63 0.08
CA LYS A 93 -14.90 -5.59 -0.92
C LYS A 93 -14.04 -4.43 -0.42
N ARG A 94 -12.83 -4.29 -0.97
CA ARG A 94 -12.07 -3.06 -0.83
C ARG A 94 -13.08 -1.97 -1.15
N ALA A 95 -13.35 -1.09 -0.18
CA ALA A 95 -14.07 0.13 -0.48
C ALA A 95 -13.32 0.71 -1.68
N LYS A 96 -13.98 0.71 -2.83
CA LYS A 96 -13.48 1.35 -4.03
C LYS A 96 -13.64 2.82 -3.68
N ALA A 97 -12.66 3.37 -2.98
CA ALA A 97 -12.69 4.79 -2.69
C ALA A 97 -12.74 5.48 -4.05
N SER A 98 -13.71 6.38 -4.17
CA SER A 98 -13.97 7.17 -5.35
C SER A 98 -12.83 8.18 -5.49
N PHE A 99 -11.67 7.71 -5.93
CA PHE A 99 -10.44 8.49 -6.08
C PHE A 99 -10.39 9.23 -7.42
N GLY A 100 -11.55 9.68 -7.94
CA GLY A 100 -11.68 10.23 -9.29
C GLY A 100 -12.15 11.68 -9.35
N ALA A 101 -12.43 12.33 -8.21
CA ALA A 101 -12.64 13.76 -8.21
C ALA A 101 -11.27 14.47 -8.24
N PRO A 102 -11.06 15.49 -9.08
CA PRO A 102 -9.89 16.36 -8.98
C PRO A 102 -9.93 17.05 -7.62
N MET A 103 -9.25 16.48 -6.64
CA MET A 103 -9.01 17.12 -5.36
C MET A 103 -7.86 18.09 -5.56
N ASP A 104 -8.01 19.29 -5.03
CA ASP A 104 -6.93 20.27 -4.99
C ASP A 104 -5.66 19.65 -4.36
N PRO A 105 -4.45 19.88 -4.94
CA PRO A 105 -3.19 19.35 -4.43
C PRO A 105 -2.96 19.56 -2.93
N ALA A 106 -3.24 20.75 -2.39
CA ALA A 106 -3.02 21.04 -0.97
C ALA A 106 -3.96 20.24 -0.08
N THR A 107 -5.24 20.15 -0.48
CA THR A 107 -6.23 19.34 0.24
C THR A 107 -5.86 17.85 0.21
N PHE A 108 -5.32 17.36 -0.91
CA PHE A 108 -4.83 15.98 -1.04
C PHE A 108 -3.65 15.70 -0.10
N GLU A 109 -2.65 16.60 -0.04
CA GLU A 109 -1.52 16.46 0.87
C GLU A 109 -1.96 16.51 2.35
N ALA A 110 -2.89 17.40 2.70
CA ALA A 110 -3.46 17.47 4.06
C ALA A 110 -4.16 16.15 4.46
N SER A 111 -4.85 15.49 3.52
CA SER A 111 -5.49 14.19 3.78
C SER A 111 -4.51 13.05 4.13
N LEU A 112 -3.23 13.24 3.77
CA LEU A 112 -2.17 12.27 3.98
C LEU A 112 -1.38 12.48 5.28
N GLU A 113 -1.69 13.52 6.05
CA GLU A 113 -0.97 13.86 7.28
C GLU A 113 -0.85 12.67 8.23
N LEU A 114 0.35 12.50 8.80
CA LEU A 114 0.66 11.41 9.73
C LEU A 114 0.49 11.89 11.17
N PRO A 115 0.11 11.00 12.11
CA PRO A 115 -0.08 11.39 13.50
C PRO A 115 1.24 11.90 14.10
N TYR A 116 1.14 12.99 14.85
CA TYR A 116 2.25 13.57 15.59
C TYR A 116 2.06 13.34 17.10
N SER A 117 3.17 13.29 17.83
CA SER A 117 3.18 13.19 19.29
C SER A 117 4.19 14.18 19.86
N SER A 118 3.78 14.94 20.87
CA SER A 118 4.62 15.94 21.57
C SER A 118 5.16 15.42 22.90
N PHE A 119 5.24 14.10 23.08
CA PHE A 119 5.72 13.51 24.33
C PHE A 119 7.20 13.84 24.56
N PRO A 120 7.61 14.14 25.80
CA PRO A 120 9.02 14.36 26.11
C PRO A 120 9.82 13.07 25.91
N ALA A 121 11.11 13.20 25.61
CA ALA A 121 11.98 12.06 25.34
C ALA A 121 11.99 11.04 26.48
N SER A 122 11.94 11.49 27.74
CA SER A 122 11.92 10.62 28.93
C SER A 122 10.70 9.69 28.97
N GLU A 123 9.52 10.17 28.58
CA GLU A 123 8.31 9.33 28.54
C GLU A 123 8.33 8.37 27.35
N LEU A 124 8.93 8.78 26.23
CA LEU A 124 9.08 7.92 25.06
C LEU A 124 10.00 6.73 25.38
N GLU A 125 11.05 6.90 26.18
CA GLU A 125 12.01 5.85 26.51
C GLU A 125 11.38 4.62 27.19
N GLU A 126 10.30 4.80 27.96
CA GLU A 126 9.61 3.71 28.66
C GLU A 126 8.73 2.84 27.76
N ILE A 127 8.51 3.27 26.51
CA ILE A 127 7.53 2.65 25.61
C ILE A 127 8.17 1.56 24.75
N VAL A 128 7.50 0.40 24.72
CA VAL A 128 7.84 -0.72 23.84
C VAL A 128 6.68 -0.98 22.88
N LEU A 129 6.94 -0.83 21.60
CA LEU A 129 5.98 -1.11 20.52
C LEU A 129 6.16 -2.53 20.00
N ILE A 130 5.11 -3.09 19.39
CA ILE A 130 5.14 -4.40 18.73
C ILE A 130 4.75 -4.21 17.27
N THR A 131 5.66 -4.56 16.36
CA THR A 131 5.44 -4.41 14.91
C THR A 131 6.25 -5.41 14.10
N ASN A 132 5.94 -5.48 12.80
CA ASN A 132 6.76 -6.20 11.82
C ASN A 132 7.94 -5.33 11.37
N ARG A 133 8.95 -5.94 10.75
CA ARG A 133 10.07 -5.22 10.12
C ARG A 133 9.63 -4.25 9.02
N ALA A 134 8.71 -4.65 8.15
CA ALA A 134 8.30 -3.84 6.98
C ALA A 134 7.63 -2.50 7.36
N PRO A 135 6.63 -2.44 8.28
CA PRO A 135 6.12 -1.16 8.77
C PRO A 135 7.17 -0.28 9.44
N LEU A 136 8.13 -0.87 10.16
CA LEU A 136 9.20 -0.10 10.78
C LEU A 136 10.14 0.52 9.73
N VAL A 137 10.58 -0.24 8.72
CA VAL A 137 11.34 0.30 7.58
C VAL A 137 10.59 1.44 6.93
N LEU A 138 9.28 1.27 6.72
CA LEU A 138 8.44 2.27 6.09
C LEU A 138 8.36 3.56 6.92
N ALA A 139 8.18 3.46 8.24
CA ALA A 139 8.19 4.63 9.13
C ALA A 139 9.56 5.34 9.13
N VAL A 140 10.66 4.58 9.23
CA VAL A 140 12.03 5.12 9.14
C VAL A 140 12.24 5.85 7.81
N ALA A 141 11.86 5.23 6.69
CA ALA A 141 12.05 5.82 5.36
C ALA A 141 11.27 7.13 5.20
N VAL A 142 10.00 7.19 5.63
CA VAL A 142 9.20 8.42 5.55
C VAL A 142 9.81 9.54 6.41
N THR A 143 10.25 9.22 7.63
CA THR A 143 10.89 10.21 8.50
C THR A 143 12.22 10.68 7.94
N VAL A 144 13.08 9.78 7.46
CA VAL A 144 14.38 10.16 6.88
C VAL A 144 14.19 11.03 5.64
N LEU A 145 13.23 10.69 4.76
CA LEU A 145 12.89 11.49 3.59
C LEU A 145 12.40 12.90 3.92
N LYS A 146 11.83 13.14 5.11
CA LYS A 146 11.51 14.50 5.60
C LYS A 146 12.77 15.38 5.68
N TYR A 147 13.92 14.79 6.01
CA TYR A 147 15.19 15.50 6.18
C TYR A 147 16.07 15.44 4.94
N THR A 148 16.07 14.33 4.20
CA THR A 148 16.92 14.17 3.02
C THR A 148 16.31 14.77 1.75
N MET A 149 14.98 14.83 1.68
CA MET A 149 14.22 15.37 0.55
C MET A 149 13.07 16.28 1.03
N PRO A 150 13.36 17.38 1.76
CA PRO A 150 12.34 18.25 2.36
C PRO A 150 11.47 18.97 1.33
N LYS A 151 11.99 19.15 0.10
CA LYS A 151 11.24 19.68 -1.04
C LYS A 151 10.17 18.72 -1.56
N GLN A 152 10.21 17.44 -1.21
CA GLN A 152 9.20 16.48 -1.69
C GLN A 152 7.94 16.52 -0.79
N PRO A 153 6.72 16.53 -1.39
CA PRO A 153 5.48 16.47 -0.63
C PRO A 153 5.35 15.16 0.16
N LEU A 154 4.42 15.13 1.11
CA LEU A 154 4.21 13.93 1.94
C LEU A 154 3.76 12.74 1.08
N SER A 155 2.92 12.98 0.06
CA SER A 155 2.54 11.95 -0.91
C SER A 155 3.73 11.30 -1.60
N SER A 156 4.68 12.12 -2.09
CA SER A 156 5.92 11.63 -2.69
C SER A 156 6.72 10.82 -1.68
N ARG A 157 6.94 11.35 -0.47
CA ARG A 157 7.71 10.66 0.57
C ARG A 157 7.12 9.31 0.96
N LEU A 158 5.79 9.22 1.10
CA LEU A 158 5.08 7.95 1.35
C LEU A 158 5.25 6.95 0.20
N SER A 159 5.19 7.42 -1.04
CA SER A 159 5.38 6.55 -2.21
C SER A 159 6.81 6.02 -2.34
N LEU A 160 7.80 6.90 -2.19
CA LEU A 160 9.22 6.54 -2.23
C LEU A 160 9.57 5.56 -1.10
N ALA A 161 9.09 5.81 0.12
CA ALA A 161 9.29 4.92 1.25
C ALA A 161 8.72 3.52 1.00
N GLN A 162 7.55 3.43 0.37
CA GLN A 162 6.94 2.15 0.00
C GLN A 162 7.74 1.43 -1.10
N ALA A 163 8.32 2.17 -2.05
CA ALA A 163 9.20 1.59 -3.07
C ALA A 163 10.45 0.93 -2.43
N VAL A 164 11.09 1.62 -1.48
CA VAL A 164 12.23 1.07 -0.73
C VAL A 164 11.83 -0.17 0.08
N CYS A 165 10.69 -0.11 0.78
CA CYS A 165 10.20 -1.23 1.58
C CYS A 165 9.90 -2.45 0.70
N SER A 166 9.28 -2.25 -0.46
CA SER A 166 8.99 -3.29 -1.44
C SER A 166 10.27 -3.92 -2.00
N ALA A 167 11.25 -3.10 -2.43
CA ALA A 167 12.54 -3.58 -2.95
C ALA A 167 13.32 -4.41 -1.91
N ASN A 168 13.30 -3.98 -0.64
CA ASN A 168 13.90 -4.73 0.47
C ASN A 168 13.17 -6.06 0.73
N SER A 169 11.84 -6.04 0.70
CA SER A 169 11.00 -7.23 0.86
C SER A 169 11.26 -8.26 -0.23
N GLN A 170 11.29 -7.83 -1.50
CA GLN A 170 11.57 -8.70 -2.65
C GLN A 170 12.98 -9.30 -2.57
N SER A 171 13.99 -8.49 -2.29
CA SER A 171 15.37 -8.96 -2.11
C SER A 171 15.44 -10.02 -1.01
N LYS A 172 14.70 -9.82 0.10
CA LYS A 172 14.64 -10.80 1.18
C LYS A 172 13.84 -12.05 0.82
N ALA A 173 12.75 -11.93 0.08
CA ALA A 173 11.94 -13.05 -0.39
C ALA A 173 12.74 -13.96 -1.34
N LYS A 174 13.53 -13.37 -2.24
CA LYS A 174 14.48 -14.06 -3.12
C LYS A 174 15.56 -14.79 -2.31
N TYR A 175 16.19 -14.11 -1.34
CA TYR A 175 17.19 -14.73 -0.46
C TYR A 175 16.64 -15.90 0.36
N LEU A 176 15.37 -15.82 0.78
CA LEU A 176 14.71 -16.89 1.55
C LEU A 176 14.13 -18.00 0.67
N GLY A 177 14.20 -17.90 -0.66
CA GLY A 177 13.57 -18.86 -1.58
C GLY A 177 12.04 -18.86 -1.54
N ILE A 178 11.41 -17.78 -1.07
CA ILE A 178 9.94 -17.64 -1.03
C ILE A 178 9.41 -17.21 -2.40
N GLN A 179 10.16 -16.37 -3.10
CA GLN A 179 9.81 -15.91 -4.45
C GLN A 179 10.44 -16.85 -5.48
N ASN A 180 9.59 -17.48 -6.29
CA ASN A 180 10.01 -18.28 -7.44
C ASN A 180 9.95 -17.43 -8.71
N GLY A 181 11.03 -17.44 -9.49
CA GLY A 181 11.14 -16.69 -10.74
C GLY A 181 11.88 -15.35 -10.61
N ALA A 182 12.13 -14.72 -11.75
CA ALA A 182 12.77 -13.41 -11.82
C ALA A 182 11.80 -12.32 -11.33
N SER A 183 12.32 -11.38 -10.52
CA SER A 183 11.57 -10.19 -10.14
C SER A 183 11.35 -9.29 -11.36
N ALA A 184 10.36 -8.38 -11.31
CA ALA A 184 10.18 -7.42 -12.39
C ALA A 184 11.49 -6.63 -12.69
N ASP A 185 12.25 -6.28 -11.66
CA ASP A 185 13.55 -5.59 -11.79
C ASP A 185 14.60 -6.48 -12.49
N ASP A 186 14.68 -7.77 -12.14
CA ASP A 186 15.59 -8.74 -12.80
C ASP A 186 15.25 -8.95 -14.30
N GLU A 187 13.99 -8.73 -14.69
CA GLU A 187 13.51 -8.84 -16.07
C GLU A 187 13.62 -7.52 -16.84
N GLY A 188 14.25 -6.49 -16.28
CA GLY A 188 14.45 -5.18 -16.94
C GLY A 188 13.21 -4.29 -16.93
N TRP A 189 12.17 -4.61 -16.16
CA TRP A 189 11.03 -3.70 -16.05
C TRP A 189 11.46 -2.39 -15.37
N GLY A 190 11.14 -1.26 -16.00
CA GLY A 190 11.51 0.07 -15.51
C GLY A 190 12.84 0.59 -16.07
N GLU A 191 13.51 -0.12 -16.98
CA GLU A 191 14.62 0.44 -17.76
C GLU A 191 14.22 1.78 -18.42
N GLY A 192 15.14 2.74 -18.38
CA GLY A 192 14.89 4.12 -18.85
C GLY A 192 14.20 5.04 -17.84
N GLN A 193 13.64 4.53 -16.74
CA GLN A 193 13.11 5.40 -15.68
C GLN A 193 14.24 5.94 -14.80
N PRO A 194 14.13 7.21 -14.32
CA PRO A 194 15.07 7.78 -13.37
C PRO A 194 15.24 6.92 -12.13
N LEU A 195 16.46 6.89 -11.61
CA LEU A 195 16.82 6.22 -10.37
C LEU A 195 17.17 7.28 -9.32
N ILE A 196 16.70 7.05 -8.10
CA ILE A 196 17.18 7.79 -6.92
C ILE A 196 17.60 6.80 -5.85
N THR A 197 18.46 7.23 -4.94
CA THR A 197 18.88 6.45 -3.79
C THR A 197 18.12 6.90 -2.56
N VAL A 198 17.50 5.95 -1.86
CA VAL A 198 16.84 6.18 -0.56
C VAL A 198 17.16 4.99 0.35
N LEU A 199 17.67 5.28 1.56
CA LEU A 199 18.21 4.33 2.52
C LEU A 199 19.23 3.35 1.90
N ASN A 200 20.21 3.88 1.16
CA ASN A 200 21.19 3.09 0.37
C ASN A 200 20.58 2.13 -0.66
N ARG A 201 19.31 2.32 -1.05
CA ARG A 201 18.66 1.50 -2.06
C ARG A 201 18.27 2.34 -3.25
N GLN A 202 18.70 1.91 -4.44
CA GLN A 202 18.24 2.49 -5.69
C GLN A 202 16.79 2.06 -5.96
N ILE A 203 15.93 3.04 -6.26
CA ILE A 203 14.53 2.83 -6.61
C ILE A 203 14.18 3.62 -7.89
N ARG A 204 13.30 3.03 -8.70
CA ARG A 204 12.79 3.64 -9.94
C ARG A 204 11.69 4.65 -9.59
N VAL A 205 11.77 5.83 -10.20
CA VAL A 205 10.82 6.93 -9.93
C VAL A 205 10.23 7.53 -11.19
N MET A 206 9.08 8.19 -11.02
CA MET A 206 8.39 8.94 -12.04
C MET A 206 8.20 10.38 -11.58
N LYS A 207 8.59 11.35 -12.42
CA LYS A 207 8.46 12.78 -12.14
C LYS A 207 7.02 13.27 -12.36
N ARG A 208 6.54 14.12 -11.46
CA ARG A 208 5.23 14.78 -11.49
C ARG A 208 5.42 16.24 -11.86
N TRP A 209 5.42 16.52 -13.17
CA TRP A 209 5.52 17.89 -13.66
C TRP A 209 4.23 18.67 -13.37
N GLY A 210 4.38 19.94 -12.99
CA GLY A 210 3.24 20.83 -12.71
C GLY A 210 2.47 20.50 -11.44
N TYR A 211 3.06 19.76 -10.50
CA TYR A 211 2.43 19.49 -9.20
C TYR A 211 2.94 20.48 -8.15
N THR A 212 2.11 21.46 -7.83
CA THR A 212 2.37 22.47 -6.80
C THR A 212 1.42 22.24 -5.63
N TRP A 213 1.94 22.10 -4.42
CA TRP A 213 1.15 21.79 -3.20
C TRP A 213 1.41 22.75 -2.04
N LYS A 214 2.44 23.61 -2.17
CA LYS A 214 2.62 24.77 -1.30
C LYS A 214 2.10 25.96 -2.09
N GLU A 215 1.22 26.75 -1.49
CA GLU A 215 0.96 28.09 -2.00
C GLU A 215 2.27 28.86 -1.81
N GLU A 216 2.94 29.18 -2.92
CA GLU A 216 4.01 30.17 -2.86
C GLU A 216 3.35 31.50 -2.46
N PRO A 217 3.94 32.29 -1.54
CA PRO A 217 3.48 33.66 -1.36
C PRO A 217 3.58 34.33 -2.73
N GLU A 218 2.48 34.92 -3.22
CA GLU A 218 2.45 35.62 -4.50
C GLU A 218 3.60 36.64 -4.54
N VAL A 219 4.67 36.29 -5.26
CA VAL A 219 5.69 37.25 -5.63
C VAL A 219 5.03 38.13 -6.67
N LYS A 220 4.68 39.36 -6.27
CA LYS A 220 4.13 40.35 -7.18
C LYS A 220 5.06 40.49 -8.38
N GLU A 221 4.49 40.47 -9.58
CA GLU A 221 5.22 40.57 -10.87
C GLU A 221 6.10 41.84 -10.99
N GLU A 222 6.01 42.78 -10.04
CA GLU A 222 6.79 44.02 -9.98
C GLU A 222 8.30 43.78 -9.71
N ASP A 223 8.69 42.66 -9.09
CA ASP A 223 10.11 42.38 -8.77
C ASP A 223 10.92 41.73 -9.92
N LEU A 224 10.25 41.20 -10.96
CA LEU A 224 10.91 40.56 -12.11
C LEU A 224 11.30 41.56 -13.22
N ALA A 225 10.78 42.78 -13.19
CA ALA A 225 11.07 43.82 -14.17
C ALA A 225 12.31 44.67 -13.83
N ALA A 226 12.81 44.62 -12.59
CA ALA A 226 13.92 45.46 -12.13
C ALA A 226 15.33 44.88 -12.43
N SER A 227 15.45 43.62 -12.85
CA SER A 227 16.74 42.95 -13.07
C SER A 227 17.29 43.02 -14.50
N GLN A 228 16.67 43.79 -15.40
CA GLN A 228 17.26 44.10 -16.72
C GLN A 228 17.66 45.57 -16.84
N ALA A 229 18.71 45.98 -16.13
CA ALA A 229 19.45 47.18 -16.47
C ALA A 229 20.89 47.14 -15.96
N THR A 230 21.82 47.33 -16.90
CA THR A 230 23.20 47.82 -16.76
C THR A 230 24.32 46.85 -16.36
N LEU A 231 25.12 46.50 -17.38
CA LEU A 231 26.50 46.05 -17.30
C LEU A 231 27.41 47.25 -16.98
N ALA A 232 28.19 47.17 -15.89
CA ALA A 232 29.56 47.69 -15.77
C ALA A 232 30.11 47.51 -14.33
N GLY A 233 31.30 46.90 -14.19
CA GLY A 233 32.18 47.07 -13.02
C GLY A 233 32.56 45.78 -12.29
N ASP A 234 33.86 45.50 -12.26
CA ASP A 234 34.56 44.45 -11.51
C ASP A 234 34.35 44.56 -9.98
N ASP A 235 34.58 43.42 -9.30
CA ASP A 235 34.80 43.22 -7.86
C ASP A 235 33.63 43.43 -6.88
N ALA A 236 32.83 42.36 -6.68
CA ALA A 236 32.37 41.93 -5.36
C ALA A 236 31.83 40.50 -5.44
N GLN A 237 32.65 39.58 -4.95
CA GLN A 237 32.37 38.16 -4.84
C GLN A 237 31.57 37.93 -3.56
N ASP A 238 30.23 38.02 -3.62
CA ASP A 238 29.38 37.47 -2.56
C ASP A 238 27.96 37.16 -3.04
N ALA A 239 27.53 35.93 -2.72
CA ALA A 239 26.16 35.43 -2.64
C ALA A 239 25.15 35.83 -3.76
N LEU A 240 25.26 35.21 -4.93
CA LEU A 240 24.08 34.94 -5.76
C LEU A 240 23.75 33.46 -5.68
N GLU A 241 22.89 33.12 -4.74
CA GLU A 241 22.28 31.81 -4.59
C GLU A 241 21.48 31.53 -5.88
N THR A 242 22.07 30.75 -6.80
CA THR A 242 21.39 30.29 -8.00
C THR A 242 20.17 29.48 -7.57
N VAL A 243 18.97 30.06 -7.71
CA VAL A 243 17.71 29.38 -7.48
C VAL A 243 17.61 28.24 -8.48
N ALA A 244 18.03 27.05 -8.06
CA ALA A 244 17.89 25.84 -8.85
C ALA A 244 16.40 25.62 -9.17
N PRO A 245 16.03 25.27 -10.42
CA PRO A 245 14.65 25.01 -10.78
C PRO A 245 14.09 23.92 -9.86
N ASP A 246 12.91 24.16 -9.31
CA ASP A 246 12.34 23.29 -8.29
C ASP A 246 12.20 21.85 -8.83
N GLU A 247 12.83 20.90 -8.14
CA GLU A 247 12.79 19.50 -8.56
C GLU A 247 11.35 18.99 -8.50
N PRO A 248 10.84 18.37 -9.58
CA PRO A 248 9.45 17.95 -9.62
C PRO A 248 9.17 16.90 -8.54
N ALA A 249 7.93 16.88 -8.04
CA ALA A 249 7.50 15.87 -7.10
C ALA A 249 7.64 14.45 -7.69
N LEU A 250 7.97 13.45 -6.88
CA LEU A 250 8.31 12.10 -7.34
C LEU A 250 7.30 11.04 -6.89
N TRP A 251 7.03 10.08 -7.77
CA TRP A 251 6.35 8.82 -7.43
C TRP A 251 7.31 7.65 -7.50
N GLY A 252 7.24 6.75 -6.52
CA GLY A 252 7.90 5.45 -6.60
C GLY A 252 7.14 4.53 -7.56
N VAL A 253 7.84 3.93 -8.52
CA VAL A 253 7.22 3.04 -9.51
C VAL A 253 7.08 1.62 -8.95
N ASP A 254 5.88 1.05 -9.05
CA ASP A 254 5.60 -0.34 -8.71
C ASP A 254 5.88 -1.22 -9.94
N LEU A 255 7.10 -1.76 -10.00
CA LEU A 255 7.56 -2.60 -11.11
C LEU A 255 6.72 -3.88 -11.25
N GLU A 256 6.17 -4.42 -10.16
CA GLU A 256 5.32 -5.61 -10.20
C GLU A 256 3.93 -5.28 -10.75
N ALA A 257 3.38 -4.11 -10.40
CA ALA A 257 2.15 -3.61 -11.03
C ALA A 257 2.39 -3.29 -12.51
N LEU A 258 3.55 -2.73 -12.86
CA LEU A 258 3.95 -2.44 -14.23
C LEU A 258 4.00 -3.72 -15.07
N LYS A 259 4.72 -4.74 -14.59
CA LYS A 259 4.80 -6.07 -15.21
C LYS A 259 3.41 -6.68 -15.44
N LYS A 260 2.52 -6.61 -14.43
CA LYS A 260 1.14 -7.12 -14.54
C LYS A 260 0.28 -6.37 -15.55
N SER A 261 0.62 -5.13 -15.87
CA SER A 261 -0.13 -4.29 -16.80
C SER A 261 0.28 -4.45 -18.26
N ASN A 262 1.28 -5.30 -18.58
CA ASN A 262 1.71 -5.66 -19.93
C ASN A 262 2.08 -4.47 -20.84
N GLY A 263 2.84 -3.48 -20.37
CA GLY A 263 3.45 -2.49 -21.27
C GLY A 263 3.97 -1.22 -20.60
N PRO A 264 4.83 -0.45 -21.30
CA PRO A 264 5.44 0.76 -20.77
C PRO A 264 4.38 1.84 -20.52
N VAL A 265 4.55 2.58 -19.43
CA VAL A 265 3.74 3.76 -19.11
C VAL A 265 4.13 4.86 -20.09
N THR A 266 3.43 4.96 -21.22
CA THR A 266 3.54 6.13 -22.08
C THR A 266 2.81 7.28 -21.42
N VAL A 267 3.56 8.32 -21.07
CA VAL A 267 3.02 9.60 -20.60
C VAL A 267 2.24 10.21 -21.77
N GLY A 268 0.91 10.11 -21.76
CA GLY A 268 0.04 10.77 -22.75
C GLY A 268 -1.19 10.00 -23.23
N LEU A 269 -1.28 8.66 -23.04
CA LEU A 269 -2.42 7.88 -23.55
C LEU A 269 -3.55 7.58 -22.55
N ARG A 270 -3.36 7.88 -21.25
CA ARG A 270 -4.39 7.63 -20.22
C ARG A 270 -4.99 8.94 -19.74
N GLN A 271 -6.20 9.24 -20.23
CA GLN A 271 -7.00 10.35 -19.72
C GLN A 271 -7.35 10.13 -18.24
N GLY A 272 -6.83 11.00 -17.37
CA GLY A 272 -7.58 11.55 -16.25
C GLY A 272 -7.74 10.76 -14.95
N SER A 273 -7.02 9.65 -14.73
CA SER A 273 -7.08 8.97 -13.42
C SER A 273 -5.73 8.41 -12.97
N THR A 274 -5.27 8.86 -11.79
CA THR A 274 -4.12 8.29 -11.07
C THR A 274 -4.36 6.84 -10.66
N SER A 275 -5.59 6.32 -10.79
CA SER A 275 -5.94 4.94 -10.45
C SER A 275 -5.20 3.90 -11.30
N ASP A 276 -4.73 4.27 -12.49
CA ASP A 276 -4.22 3.29 -13.45
C ASP A 276 -2.70 3.39 -13.64
N LEU A 277 -2.01 4.25 -12.90
CA LEU A 277 -0.55 4.34 -12.92
C LEU A 277 0.07 3.24 -12.05
N PRO A 278 1.12 2.53 -12.51
CA PRO A 278 1.82 1.51 -11.74
C PRO A 278 2.79 2.18 -10.75
N ILE A 279 2.23 2.87 -9.76
CA ILE A 279 2.96 3.58 -8.71
C ILE A 279 2.56 3.05 -7.34
N TYR A 280 3.46 3.20 -6.37
CA TYR A 280 3.12 2.98 -4.98
C TYR A 280 2.25 4.11 -4.46
N ARG A 281 1.00 3.79 -4.15
CA ARG A 281 0.00 4.78 -3.74
C ARG A 281 0.18 5.21 -2.28
N PRO A 282 0.27 6.52 -2.01
CA PRO A 282 0.58 7.03 -0.67
C PRO A 282 -0.55 6.76 0.33
N GLU A 283 -1.81 6.75 -0.10
CA GLU A 283 -2.97 6.46 0.76
C GLU A 283 -2.89 5.04 1.29
N SER A 284 -2.47 4.11 0.43
CA SER A 284 -2.29 2.69 0.80
C SER A 284 -1.14 2.51 1.79
N THR A 285 -0.04 3.25 1.58
CA THR A 285 1.11 3.31 2.49
C THR A 285 0.72 3.87 3.85
N ARG A 286 0.03 5.02 3.86
CA ARG A 286 -0.48 5.66 5.08
C ARG A 286 -1.40 4.74 5.86
N ALA A 287 -2.39 4.14 5.19
CA ALA A 287 -3.30 3.18 5.80
C ALA A 287 -2.58 1.94 6.34
N TYR A 288 -1.42 1.56 5.76
CA TYR A 288 -0.58 0.50 6.28
C TYR A 288 0.14 0.91 7.57
N LEU A 289 0.71 2.10 7.64
CA LEU A 289 1.35 2.61 8.87
C LEU A 289 0.34 2.70 10.03
N LEU A 290 -0.83 3.31 9.80
CA LEU A 290 -1.86 3.55 10.83
C LEU A 290 -2.36 2.27 11.52
N LYS A 291 -2.23 1.09 10.88
CA LYS A 291 -2.74 -0.18 11.42
C LYS A 291 -1.66 -1.12 11.98
N SER A 292 -0.38 -0.73 11.93
CA SER A 292 0.74 -1.67 12.09
C SER A 292 1.36 -1.74 13.48
N PHE A 293 1.22 -0.71 14.32
CA PHE A 293 1.98 -0.58 15.57
C PHE A 293 1.11 -0.89 16.80
N GLY A 294 1.34 -2.04 17.43
CA GLY A 294 0.79 -2.37 18.75
C GLY A 294 1.67 -1.82 19.87
N ILE A 295 1.15 -1.79 21.09
CA ILE A 295 1.93 -1.49 22.29
C ILE A 295 2.09 -2.77 23.13
N LYS A 296 3.26 -2.96 23.73
CA LYS A 296 3.45 -4.00 24.72
C LYS A 296 2.95 -3.48 26.08
N PRO A 297 2.07 -4.20 26.79
CA PRO A 297 1.69 -3.80 28.12
C PRO A 297 2.92 -3.82 29.04
N SER A 298 3.12 -2.74 29.80
CA SER A 298 4.09 -2.70 30.91
C SER A 298 3.67 -3.73 31.98
N GLY A 299 4.65 -4.32 32.67
CA GLY A 299 4.49 -5.48 33.56
C GLY A 299 3.38 -5.32 34.62
N ASP A 300 2.77 -6.46 34.99
CA ASP A 300 1.65 -6.68 35.92
C ASP A 300 0.24 -6.24 35.49
N ALA A 301 0.08 -5.58 34.35
CA ALA A 301 -1.24 -5.41 33.76
C ALA A 301 -1.75 -6.75 33.21
N LYS A 302 -2.79 -7.32 33.84
CA LYS A 302 -3.59 -8.42 33.25
C LYS A 302 -3.86 -8.08 31.79
N PRO A 303 -3.81 -9.04 30.84
CA PRO A 303 -4.07 -8.78 29.44
C PRO A 303 -5.42 -8.06 29.34
N GLY A 304 -5.36 -6.75 29.10
CA GLY A 304 -6.55 -5.92 29.00
C GLY A 304 -7.43 -6.48 27.90
N LYS A 305 -8.75 -6.42 28.09
CA LYS A 305 -9.72 -6.83 27.08
C LYS A 305 -9.31 -6.22 25.74
N MET A 306 -9.06 -7.06 24.73
CA MET A 306 -8.68 -6.62 23.38
C MET A 306 -9.58 -5.46 22.98
N LEU A 307 -8.99 -4.29 22.73
CA LEU A 307 -9.74 -3.13 22.24
C LEU A 307 -10.39 -3.53 20.91
N THR A 308 -11.69 -3.26 20.78
CA THR A 308 -12.46 -3.63 19.59
C THR A 308 -12.68 -2.41 18.70
N GLY A 309 -12.54 -2.61 17.38
CA GLY A 309 -12.94 -1.62 16.37
C GLY A 309 -12.18 -0.29 16.48
N LYS A 310 -12.92 0.80 16.64
CA LYS A 310 -12.40 2.18 16.59
C LYS A 310 -11.29 2.44 17.61
N LYS A 311 -11.45 1.97 18.85
CA LYS A 311 -10.46 2.18 19.92
C LYS A 311 -9.10 1.53 19.60
N ALA A 312 -9.10 0.36 18.96
CA ALA A 312 -7.87 -0.29 18.54
C ALA A 312 -7.20 0.43 17.35
N ALA A 313 -7.98 1.11 16.51
CA ALA A 313 -7.43 1.94 15.43
C ALA A 313 -6.81 3.23 16.01
N GLU A 314 -7.53 3.92 16.89
CA GLU A 314 -7.04 5.12 17.60
C GLU A 314 -5.77 4.82 18.41
N GLU A 315 -5.70 3.66 19.08
CA GLU A 315 -4.50 3.22 19.80
C GLU A 315 -3.30 3.03 18.85
N LYS A 316 -3.50 2.36 17.71
CA LYS A 316 -2.42 2.11 16.74
C LYS A 316 -1.94 3.39 16.07
N GLU A 317 -2.86 4.32 15.81
CA GLU A 317 -2.54 5.65 15.30
C GLU A 317 -1.71 6.45 16.32
N ARG A 318 -2.11 6.43 17.60
CA ARG A 318 -1.32 7.03 18.68
C ARG A 318 0.07 6.40 18.80
N ASN A 319 0.16 5.06 18.71
CA ASN A 319 1.43 4.35 18.76
C ASN A 319 2.35 4.71 17.58
N LEU A 320 1.79 4.91 16.39
CA LEU A 320 2.54 5.43 15.24
C LEU A 320 3.09 6.83 15.54
N GLY A 321 2.27 7.73 16.11
CA GLY A 321 2.72 9.08 16.49
C GLY A 321 3.92 9.06 17.45
N LEU A 322 3.92 8.18 18.46
CA LEU A 322 5.04 8.01 19.39
C LEU A 322 6.33 7.55 18.70
N LEU A 323 6.21 6.58 17.78
CA LEU A 323 7.35 6.11 16.99
C LEU A 323 7.89 7.22 16.08
N LEU A 324 7.01 7.93 15.37
CA LEU A 324 7.39 9.00 14.47
C LEU A 324 8.08 10.13 15.23
N ALA A 325 7.59 10.51 16.41
CA ALA A 325 8.25 11.50 17.27
C ALA A 325 9.66 11.05 17.69
N SER A 326 9.83 9.78 18.06
CA SER A 326 11.14 9.23 18.43
C SER A 326 12.14 9.24 17.27
N LEU A 327 11.67 8.87 16.06
CA LEU A 327 12.47 8.91 14.84
C LEU A 327 12.77 10.35 14.41
N ASP A 328 11.84 11.27 14.62
CA ASP A 328 12.03 12.69 14.31
C ASP A 328 13.12 13.28 15.20
N LEU A 329 13.07 13.05 16.51
CA LEU A 329 14.13 13.45 17.45
C LEU A 329 15.50 12.85 17.07
N LEU A 330 15.52 11.60 16.60
CA LEU A 330 16.73 10.98 16.05
C LEU A 330 17.26 11.78 14.85
N CYS A 331 16.46 11.94 13.81
CA CYS A 331 16.89 12.65 12.61
C CYS A 331 17.28 14.11 12.89
N GLN A 332 16.51 14.84 13.72
CA GLN A 332 16.82 16.22 14.12
C GLN A 332 18.20 16.33 14.76
N SER A 333 18.55 15.42 15.69
CA SER A 333 19.85 15.46 16.37
C SER A 333 21.06 15.31 15.43
N TRP A 334 20.85 14.69 14.26
CA TRP A 334 21.89 14.48 13.25
C TRP A 334 21.83 15.46 12.08
N ALA A 335 20.66 16.02 11.78
CA ALA A 335 20.45 16.90 10.61
C ALA A 335 21.27 18.20 10.65
N LEU A 336 21.67 18.65 11.84
CA LEU A 336 22.56 19.81 12.00
C LEU A 336 24.03 19.51 11.65
N THR A 337 24.39 18.24 11.51
CA THR A 337 25.78 17.79 11.34
C THR A 337 26.00 17.04 10.03
N LEU A 338 25.06 16.18 9.67
CA LEU A 338 25.13 15.37 8.45
C LEU A 338 24.38 16.08 7.34
N ASN A 339 24.97 16.09 6.15
CA ASN A 339 24.22 16.42 4.94
C ASN A 339 23.18 15.32 4.63
N SER A 340 22.29 15.59 3.69
CA SER A 340 21.22 14.65 3.29
C SER A 340 21.73 13.27 2.88
N GLU A 341 22.88 13.19 2.19
CA GLU A 341 23.42 11.91 1.71
C GLU A 341 23.99 11.07 2.85
N ASP A 342 24.73 11.68 3.78
CA ASP A 342 25.32 11.00 4.93
C ASP A 342 24.24 10.58 5.94
N LEU A 343 23.18 11.38 6.09
CA LEU A 343 22.01 11.02 6.88
C LEU A 343 21.32 9.76 6.29
N ASP A 344 21.11 9.72 4.98
CA ASP A 344 20.52 8.56 4.28
C ASP A 344 21.37 7.30 4.47
N LYS A 345 22.69 7.42 4.29
CA LYS A 345 23.64 6.32 4.46
C LYS A 345 23.59 5.73 5.86
N ARG A 346 23.54 6.59 6.88
CA ARG A 346 23.57 6.17 8.29
C ARG A 346 22.24 5.62 8.78
N ALA A 347 21.12 6.10 8.24
CA ALA A 347 19.78 5.71 8.66
C ALA A 347 19.50 4.21 8.53
N TRP A 348 20.06 3.54 7.51
CA TRP A 348 19.92 2.08 7.38
C TRP A 348 20.59 1.33 8.54
N GLY A 349 21.73 1.84 9.03
CA GLY A 349 22.43 1.29 10.20
C GLY A 349 21.58 1.42 11.46
N TRP A 350 20.97 2.58 11.69
CA TRP A 350 20.03 2.80 12.80
C TRP A 350 18.84 1.86 12.75
N TYR A 351 18.22 1.70 11.57
CA TYR A 351 17.14 0.73 11.41
C TYR A 351 17.62 -0.68 11.77
N CYS A 352 18.81 -1.09 11.33
CA CYS A 352 19.32 -2.43 11.61
C CYS A 352 19.57 -2.68 13.11
N SER A 353 19.91 -1.66 13.90
CA SER A 353 20.14 -1.80 15.34
C SER A 353 18.86 -1.83 16.17
N VAL A 354 17.75 -1.22 15.69
CA VAL A 354 16.48 -1.12 16.45
C VAL A 354 15.36 -2.00 15.90
N ARG A 355 15.58 -2.68 14.76
CA ARG A 355 14.56 -3.54 14.15
C ARG A 355 14.14 -4.68 15.08
N PRO A 356 12.88 -5.12 15.02
CA PRO A 356 12.43 -6.22 15.84
C PRO A 356 13.18 -7.52 15.50
N GLU A 357 13.57 -8.24 16.54
CA GLU A 357 14.08 -9.59 16.45
C GLU A 357 12.94 -10.55 16.10
N VAL A 358 13.16 -11.39 15.10
CA VAL A 358 12.22 -12.42 14.66
C VAL A 358 13.01 -13.68 14.31
N LYS A 359 12.33 -14.82 14.25
CA LYS A 359 12.94 -16.11 13.91
C LYS A 359 13.75 -16.03 12.60
N SER A 360 14.82 -16.82 12.50
CA SER A 360 15.61 -16.92 11.28
C SER A 360 14.84 -17.64 10.17
N GLY A 361 15.19 -17.35 8.92
CA GLY A 361 14.61 -18.00 7.74
C GLY A 361 13.16 -17.61 7.46
N VAL A 362 12.45 -18.50 6.77
CA VAL A 362 11.03 -18.33 6.39
C VAL A 362 10.12 -18.21 7.63
N ALA A 363 10.50 -18.83 8.76
CA ALA A 363 9.71 -18.83 10.00
C ALA A 363 9.57 -17.43 10.64
N GLY A 364 10.47 -16.50 10.37
CA GLY A 364 10.34 -15.11 10.81
C GLY A 364 9.75 -14.16 9.77
N TRP A 365 9.41 -14.68 8.57
CA TRP A 365 8.79 -13.86 7.55
C TRP A 365 7.45 -13.31 8.04
N GLY A 366 7.32 -11.98 8.07
CA GLY A 366 6.13 -11.32 8.61
C GLY A 366 5.95 -11.45 10.12
N GLY A 367 6.99 -11.90 10.86
CA GLY A 367 6.98 -11.94 12.32
C GLY A 367 6.90 -10.56 12.95
N LYS A 368 6.21 -10.47 14.09
CA LYS A 368 6.22 -9.31 14.98
C LYS A 368 7.28 -9.49 16.04
N GLY A 369 7.86 -8.37 16.47
CA GLY A 369 8.73 -8.32 17.64
C GLY A 369 8.68 -6.95 18.30
N ASP A 370 9.42 -6.85 19.39
CA ASP A 370 9.50 -5.65 20.21
C ASP A 370 10.39 -4.59 19.55
N VAL A 371 9.97 -3.32 19.63
CA VAL A 371 10.73 -2.14 19.23
C VAL A 371 10.70 -1.19 20.42
N LYS A 372 11.85 -1.03 21.07
CA LYS A 372 11.99 -0.15 22.23
C LYS A 372 12.32 1.25 21.75
N LEU A 373 11.49 2.23 22.11
CA LEU A 373 11.76 3.62 21.69
C LEU A 373 13.02 4.19 22.35
N ALA A 374 13.38 3.71 23.56
CA ALA A 374 14.67 4.01 24.17
C ALA A 374 15.87 3.69 23.27
N ASP A 375 15.84 2.56 22.55
CA ASP A 375 16.97 2.17 21.69
C ASP A 375 17.08 3.09 20.47
N ILE A 376 15.96 3.65 19.99
CA ILE A 376 15.95 4.70 18.94
C ILE A 376 16.54 6.00 19.51
N LEU A 377 16.09 6.41 20.70
CA LEU A 377 16.50 7.67 21.31
C LEU A 377 17.97 7.68 21.76
N ARG A 378 18.55 6.51 22.08
CA ARG A 378 19.99 6.33 22.35
C ARG A 378 20.87 6.53 21.13
N LEU A 379 20.33 6.43 19.91
CA LEU A 379 21.08 6.69 18.68
C LEU A 379 21.17 8.18 18.36
N ARG A 380 20.47 9.04 19.13
CA ARG A 380 20.62 10.48 19.02
C ARG A 380 22.05 10.89 19.29
N ARG A 381 22.47 11.97 18.65
CA ARG A 381 23.72 12.61 19.01
C ARG A 381 23.57 13.20 20.42
N THR A 382 24.43 12.79 21.34
CA THR A 382 24.64 13.50 22.61
C THR A 382 25.45 14.75 22.30
N GLU A 383 25.02 15.90 22.83
CA GLU A 383 25.73 17.18 22.69
C GLU A 383 27.21 17.10 23.11
#